data_AF-A0A3P6CQV2-F1
#
_entry.id   AF-A0A3P6CQV2-F1
#
_cell.length_a   1.000
_cell.length_b   1.000
_cell.length_c   1.000
_cell.angle_alpha   90.00
_cell.angle_beta   90.00
_cell.angle_gamma   90.00
#
_symmetry.space_group_name_H-M   'P 1'
#
loop_
_entity.id
_entity.type
_entity.pdbx_description
1 polymer ?
#
loop_
_entity_poly.entity_id
_entity_poly.type
_entity_poly.pdbx_seq_one_letter_code
_entity_poly.pdbx_strand_id
1 'polypeptide(L)'
;MDHTNNKLVAALLMFFSSFLLMGTSMAASNYNVVNFGAKPDGRTDSTKAFLSAWKAACRSAASVTVTVPRGSFLLKPVEFRGPCRSRITFLIDGTIVAPSDYRGLGNSGYWILFVEVNRISINGGTLDARGASFWACRKSGKSCPGGARSMTFNWANDVVVSGLTSINSQVTHLVINSCNNVVVRKVKLVAPDQSPNTMASTSKRLLV
;
A
#
# COMPACT_ATOMS: atom_id res chain seq x y z
N MET A 1 5.90 -58.28 -40.76
CA MET A 1 6.54 -57.24 -39.94
C MET A 1 5.83 -55.94 -40.26
N ASP A 2 4.92 -55.42 -39.40
CA ASP A 2 4.76 -53.96 -39.21
C ASP A 2 3.63 -53.53 -38.25
N HIS A 3 2.76 -54.42 -37.80
CA HIS A 3 1.61 -53.96 -36.98
C HIS A 3 1.96 -53.56 -35.54
N THR A 4 3.10 -54.00 -35.01
CA THR A 4 3.53 -53.75 -33.62
C THR A 4 4.22 -52.40 -33.45
N ASN A 5 4.92 -51.91 -34.49
CA ASN A 5 5.64 -50.63 -34.44
C ASN A 5 4.70 -49.42 -34.37
N ASN A 6 3.59 -49.43 -35.11
CA ASN A 6 2.63 -48.31 -35.10
C ASN A 6 1.90 -48.14 -33.76
N LYS A 7 1.69 -49.22 -33.00
CA LYS A 7 1.04 -49.15 -31.67
C LYS A 7 1.97 -48.55 -30.62
N LEU A 8 3.27 -48.85 -30.70
CA LEU A 8 4.31 -48.28 -29.83
C LEU A 8 4.56 -46.79 -30.10
N VAL A 9 4.59 -46.38 -31.38
CA VAL A 9 4.73 -44.96 -31.76
C VAL A 9 3.52 -44.14 -31.32
N ALA A 10 2.30 -44.66 -31.47
CA ALA A 10 1.08 -43.99 -31.00
C ALA A 10 1.02 -43.85 -29.47
N ALA A 11 1.48 -44.86 -28.71
CA ALA A 11 1.55 -44.81 -27.26
C ALA A 11 2.60 -43.81 -26.74
N LEU A 12 3.75 -43.70 -27.41
CA LEU A 12 4.81 -42.72 -27.08
C LEU A 12 4.38 -41.28 -27.38
N LEU A 13 3.64 -41.04 -28.47
CA LEU A 13 3.08 -39.72 -28.79
C LEU A 13 1.97 -39.29 -27.82
N MET A 14 1.15 -40.23 -27.34
CA MET A 14 0.13 -39.94 -26.32
C MET A 14 0.76 -39.61 -24.96
N PHE A 15 1.88 -40.23 -24.58
CA PHE A 15 2.60 -39.88 -23.35
C PHE A 15 3.29 -38.50 -23.42
N PHE A 16 3.82 -38.13 -24.58
CA PHE A 16 4.44 -36.81 -24.79
C PHE A 16 3.42 -35.67 -24.83
N SER A 17 2.20 -35.93 -25.33
CA SER A 17 1.10 -34.97 -25.33
C SER A 17 0.49 -34.73 -23.95
N SER A 18 0.53 -35.71 -23.03
CA SER A 18 0.00 -35.56 -21.67
C SER A 18 0.90 -34.75 -20.73
N PHE A 19 2.18 -34.52 -21.09
CA PHE A 19 3.10 -33.72 -20.27
C PHE A 19 2.99 -32.21 -20.53
N LEU A 20 2.27 -31.78 -21.57
CA LEU A 20 2.19 -30.38 -22.01
C LEU A 20 1.03 -29.56 -21.42
N LEU A 21 0.31 -30.07 -20.42
CA LEU A 21 -0.81 -29.35 -19.78
C LEU A 21 -0.65 -29.15 -18.27
N MET A 22 0.58 -29.18 -17.74
CA MET A 22 0.86 -28.52 -16.45
C MET A 22 1.05 -27.02 -16.69
N GLY A 23 -0.06 -26.33 -16.95
CA GLY A 23 -0.09 -24.89 -16.78
C GLY A 23 0.24 -24.60 -15.32
N THR A 24 1.44 -24.09 -15.04
CA THR A 24 1.78 -23.58 -13.71
C THR A 24 0.93 -22.34 -13.48
N SER A 25 -0.26 -22.54 -12.90
CA SER A 25 -1.00 -21.45 -12.27
C SER A 25 -0.14 -20.98 -11.11
N MET A 26 0.75 -20.03 -11.37
CA MET A 26 1.49 -19.34 -10.34
C MET A 26 0.48 -18.54 -9.55
N ALA A 27 -0.04 -19.15 -8.47
CA ALA A 27 -0.88 -18.46 -7.51
C ALA A 27 -0.14 -17.18 -7.14
N ALA A 28 -0.76 -16.02 -7.35
CA ALA A 28 -0.16 -14.75 -7.00
C ALA A 28 0.21 -14.80 -5.52
N SER A 29 1.50 -14.79 -5.19
CA SER A 29 1.94 -14.91 -3.81
C SER A 29 1.33 -13.77 -3.00
N ASN A 30 0.63 -14.12 -1.93
CA ASN A 30 -0.04 -13.19 -1.05
C ASN A 30 0.78 -13.01 0.24
N TYR A 31 1.32 -11.81 0.42
CA TYR A 31 2.02 -11.39 1.63
C TYR A 31 1.05 -10.67 2.57
N ASN A 32 0.26 -11.44 3.32
CA ASN A 32 -0.63 -10.90 4.33
C ASN A 32 0.19 -10.37 5.53
N VAL A 33 0.04 -9.10 5.88
CA VAL A 33 0.81 -8.44 6.96
C VAL A 33 0.65 -9.12 8.32
N VAL A 34 -0.46 -9.81 8.58
CA VAL A 34 -0.68 -10.57 9.82
C VAL A 34 0.27 -11.77 9.92
N ASN A 35 0.59 -12.41 8.79
CA ASN A 35 1.58 -13.49 8.74
C ASN A 35 3.01 -13.00 9.04
N PHE A 36 3.22 -11.68 9.02
CA PHE A 36 4.46 -11.02 9.41
C PHE A 36 4.40 -10.39 10.82
N GLY A 37 3.34 -10.68 11.59
CA GLY A 37 3.19 -10.25 12.98
C GLY A 37 2.41 -8.94 13.19
N ALA A 38 1.76 -8.40 12.14
CA ALA A 38 0.90 -7.23 12.31
C ALA A 38 -0.34 -7.59 13.13
N LYS A 39 -0.75 -6.70 14.05
CA LYS A 39 -1.94 -6.93 14.88
C LYS A 39 -3.08 -5.99 14.48
N PRO A 40 -4.30 -6.49 14.25
CA PRO A 40 -5.44 -5.71 13.80
C PRO A 40 -6.17 -4.95 14.94
N ASP A 41 -5.45 -4.50 15.98
CA ASP A 41 -6.01 -3.91 17.20
C ASP A 41 -6.00 -2.36 17.23
N GLY A 42 -5.39 -1.71 16.22
CA GLY A 42 -5.24 -0.27 16.12
C GLY A 42 -4.34 0.38 17.18
N ARG A 43 -3.58 -0.43 17.93
CA ARG A 43 -2.78 -0.02 19.10
C ARG A 43 -1.35 -0.54 19.04
N THR A 44 -1.16 -1.81 18.68
CA THR A 44 0.16 -2.41 18.57
C THR A 44 0.86 -1.91 17.30
N ASP A 45 2.08 -1.39 17.47
CA ASP A 45 2.92 -0.91 16.37
C ASP A 45 3.24 -2.07 15.39
N SER A 46 2.63 -2.00 14.21
CA SER A 46 2.75 -3.00 13.15
C SER A 46 3.77 -2.61 12.09
N THR A 47 4.56 -1.54 12.30
CA THR A 47 5.51 -1.00 11.30
C THR A 47 6.52 -2.04 10.83
N LYS A 48 7.10 -2.81 11.77
CA LYS A 48 8.08 -3.87 11.45
C LYS A 48 7.48 -5.02 10.64
N ALA A 49 6.22 -5.37 10.92
CA ALA A 49 5.52 -6.42 10.20
C ALA A 49 5.23 -6.00 8.74
N PHE A 50 4.76 -4.77 8.55
CA PHE A 50 4.54 -4.18 7.23
C PHE A 50 5.84 -4.10 6.41
N LEU A 51 6.94 -3.65 7.03
CA LEU A 51 8.25 -3.60 6.38
C LEU A 51 8.74 -5.00 5.99
N SER A 52 8.50 -6.01 6.82
CA SER A 52 8.88 -7.40 6.53
C SER A 52 8.07 -7.96 5.36
N ALA A 53 6.76 -7.75 5.35
CA ALA A 53 5.87 -8.14 4.25
C ALA A 53 6.27 -7.45 2.94
N TRP A 54 6.53 -6.15 2.99
CA TRP A 54 7.00 -5.36 1.85
C TRP A 54 8.34 -5.88 1.30
N LYS A 55 9.31 -6.13 2.18
CA LYS A 55 10.65 -6.62 1.78
C LYS A 55 10.58 -8.01 1.14
N ALA A 56 9.63 -8.85 1.55
CA ALA A 56 9.38 -10.14 0.93
C ALA A 56 8.75 -9.97 -0.46
N ALA A 57 7.70 -9.15 -0.57
CA ALA A 57 7.03 -8.85 -1.83
C ALA A 57 7.96 -8.22 -2.86
N CYS A 58 8.75 -7.22 -2.46
CA CYS A 58 9.66 -6.48 -3.33
C CYS A 58 10.78 -7.34 -3.94
N ARG A 59 11.15 -8.45 -3.27
CA ARG A 59 12.14 -9.42 -3.75
C ARG A 59 11.54 -10.54 -4.62
N SER A 60 10.22 -10.62 -4.74
CA SER A 60 9.55 -11.62 -5.57
C SER A 60 9.85 -11.40 -7.05
N ALA A 61 10.15 -12.49 -7.77
CA ALA A 61 10.28 -12.48 -9.22
C ALA A 61 8.92 -12.45 -9.94
N ALA A 62 7.85 -12.90 -9.29
CA ALA A 62 6.49 -12.84 -9.80
C ALA A 62 5.74 -11.60 -9.31
N SER A 63 4.65 -11.23 -9.99
CA SER A 63 3.72 -10.21 -9.50
C SER A 63 3.01 -10.72 -8.25
N VAL A 64 2.90 -9.87 -7.23
CA VAL A 64 2.45 -10.30 -5.89
C VAL A 64 1.55 -9.27 -5.22
N THR A 65 0.82 -9.71 -4.20
CA THR A 65 -0.07 -8.84 -3.41
C THR A 65 0.41 -8.77 -1.97
N VAL A 66 0.58 -7.57 -1.43
CA VAL A 66 0.68 -7.32 0.02
C VAL A 66 -0.73 -7.03 0.51
N THR A 67 -1.27 -7.86 1.41
CA THR A 67 -2.65 -7.73 1.89
C THR A 67 -2.67 -7.17 3.30
N VAL A 68 -3.45 -6.11 3.50
CA VAL A 68 -3.84 -5.56 4.81
C VAL A 68 -5.30 -5.95 5.04
N PRO A 69 -5.58 -7.02 5.82
CA PRO A 69 -6.94 -7.52 5.98
C PRO A 69 -7.80 -6.56 6.80
N ARG A 70 -9.08 -6.89 6.98
CA ARG A 70 -9.98 -6.14 7.87
C ARG A 70 -9.41 -6.05 9.29
N GLY A 71 -9.55 -4.87 9.90
CA GLY A 71 -8.96 -4.53 11.19
C GLY A 71 -8.31 -3.15 11.15
N SER A 72 -7.76 -2.73 12.29
CA SER A 72 -7.02 -1.47 12.39
C SER A 72 -5.55 -1.76 12.67
N PHE A 73 -4.63 -1.16 11.91
CA PHE A 73 -3.20 -1.42 12.03
C PHE A 73 -2.46 -0.12 12.32
N LEU A 74 -1.86 -0.02 13.51
CA LEU A 74 -1.09 1.16 13.87
C LEU A 74 0.26 1.14 13.16
N LEU A 75 0.57 2.19 12.40
CA LEU A 75 1.89 2.40 11.80
C LEU A 75 2.48 3.72 12.27
N LYS A 76 3.75 3.69 12.65
CA LYS A 76 4.61 4.88 12.77
C LYS A 76 5.08 5.32 11.37
N PRO A 77 5.88 6.40 11.22
CA PRO A 77 6.45 6.73 9.92
C PRO A 77 7.15 5.52 9.30
N VAL A 78 6.78 5.20 8.06
CA VAL A 78 7.20 3.99 7.36
C VAL A 78 7.60 4.33 5.93
N GLU A 79 8.71 3.75 5.51
CA GLU A 79 9.26 3.89 4.16
C GLU A 79 9.29 2.52 3.47
N PHE A 80 8.50 2.39 2.41
CA PHE A 80 8.46 1.27 1.49
C PHE A 80 9.34 1.59 0.28
N ARG A 81 10.61 1.19 0.39
CA ARG A 81 11.64 1.45 -0.62
C ARG A 81 11.72 0.34 -1.67
N GLY A 82 11.92 0.74 -2.93
CA GLY A 82 12.30 -0.12 -4.05
C GLY A 82 13.81 -0.09 -4.34
N PRO A 83 14.27 -0.46 -5.55
CA PRO A 83 13.48 -0.97 -6.66
C PRO A 83 12.94 -2.38 -6.37
N CYS A 84 11.71 -2.65 -6.80
CA CYS A 84 11.09 -3.98 -6.70
C CYS A 84 11.19 -4.72 -8.03
N ARG A 85 11.44 -6.03 -7.97
CA ARG A 85 11.70 -6.86 -9.15
C ARG A 85 10.48 -6.97 -10.07
N SER A 86 9.30 -7.04 -9.47
CA SER A 86 8.02 -7.25 -10.16
C SER A 86 6.92 -6.35 -9.61
N ARG A 87 5.75 -6.35 -10.28
CA ARG A 87 4.58 -5.55 -9.90
C ARG A 87 4.09 -5.94 -8.51
N ILE A 88 3.75 -4.94 -7.70
CA ILE A 88 3.16 -5.13 -6.37
C ILE A 88 1.77 -4.52 -6.33
N THR A 89 0.80 -5.30 -5.90
CA THR A 89 -0.50 -4.79 -5.45
C THR A 89 -0.49 -4.65 -3.94
N PHE A 90 -0.70 -3.46 -3.42
CA PHE A 90 -0.90 -3.20 -2.00
C PHE A 90 -2.41 -3.09 -1.76
N LEU A 91 -3.02 -4.20 -1.34
CA LEU A 91 -4.46 -4.33 -1.15
C LEU A 91 -4.82 -4.04 0.30
N ILE A 92 -5.67 -3.05 0.53
CA ILE A 92 -6.09 -2.63 1.86
C ILE A 92 -7.60 -2.85 2.02
N ASP A 93 -7.96 -3.84 2.82
CA ASP A 93 -9.35 -4.08 3.22
C ASP A 93 -9.68 -3.43 4.58
N GLY A 94 -8.65 -3.17 5.38
CA GLY A 94 -8.76 -2.58 6.71
C GLY A 94 -8.53 -1.07 6.78
N THR A 95 -8.18 -0.63 7.98
CA THR A 95 -7.76 0.75 8.27
C THR A 95 -6.32 0.75 8.75
N ILE A 96 -5.50 1.61 8.16
CA ILE A 96 -4.17 1.93 8.70
C ILE A 96 -4.35 3.20 9.53
N VAL A 97 -3.89 3.18 10.79
CA VAL A 97 -4.08 4.28 11.76
C VAL A 97 -2.73 4.84 12.22
N ALA A 98 -2.64 6.16 12.34
CA ALA A 98 -1.46 6.80 12.92
C ALA A 98 -1.47 6.66 14.47
N PRO A 99 -0.34 6.97 15.14
CA PRO A 99 -0.32 7.09 16.60
C PRO A 99 -1.35 8.10 17.10
N SER A 100 -1.94 7.85 18.27
CA SER A 100 -2.89 8.77 18.90
C SER A 100 -2.23 10.06 19.39
N ASP A 101 -0.98 9.98 19.86
CA ASP A 101 -0.14 11.16 20.07
C ASP A 101 0.43 11.63 18.72
N TYR A 102 0.06 12.84 18.29
CA TYR A 102 0.52 13.43 17.04
C TYR A 102 2.04 13.53 16.94
N ARG A 103 2.74 13.59 18.08
CA ARG A 103 4.21 13.59 18.15
C ARG A 103 4.83 12.26 17.69
N GLY A 104 4.04 11.18 17.64
CA GLY A 104 4.46 9.89 17.10
C GLY A 104 4.81 9.92 15.60
N LEU A 105 4.31 10.91 14.85
CA LEU A 105 4.78 11.20 13.48
C LEU A 105 5.87 12.29 13.48
N GLY A 106 5.81 13.23 14.43
CA GLY A 106 6.89 14.16 14.70
C GLY A 106 7.26 15.04 13.49
N ASN A 107 8.57 15.18 13.25
CA ASN A 107 9.14 15.94 12.14
C ASN A 107 9.50 15.07 10.93
N SER A 108 8.91 13.87 10.80
CA SER A 108 9.25 12.94 9.71
C SER A 108 8.95 13.51 8.31
N GLY A 109 8.01 14.46 8.22
CA GLY A 109 7.53 15.00 6.95
C GLY A 109 6.61 14.05 6.17
N TYR A 110 6.59 12.75 6.48
CA TYR A 110 5.74 11.74 5.86
C TYR A 110 5.29 10.68 6.88
N TRP A 111 4.13 10.07 6.63
CA TRP A 111 3.66 8.92 7.39
C TRP A 111 3.90 7.63 6.63
N ILE A 112 3.31 7.49 5.43
CA ILE A 112 3.54 6.34 4.55
C ILE A 112 4.25 6.84 3.30
N LEU A 113 5.51 6.46 3.13
CA LEU A 113 6.32 6.84 1.98
C LEU A 113 6.60 5.62 1.11
N PHE A 114 6.28 5.71 -0.18
CA PHE A 114 6.81 4.83 -1.21
C PHE A 114 7.88 5.58 -1.99
N VAL A 115 9.08 5.00 -2.07
CA VAL A 115 10.24 5.66 -2.69
C VAL A 115 10.94 4.73 -3.66
N GLU A 116 11.23 5.21 -4.87
CA GLU A 116 11.91 4.44 -5.93
C GLU A 116 11.16 3.13 -6.29
N VAL A 117 9.83 3.17 -6.24
CA VAL A 117 8.98 2.00 -6.54
C VAL A 117 8.35 2.14 -7.92
N ASN A 118 8.51 1.12 -8.76
CA ASN A 118 7.89 1.06 -10.08
C ASN A 118 6.79 -0.01 -10.12
N ARG A 119 5.72 0.23 -10.91
CA ARG A 119 4.63 -0.73 -11.16
C ARG A 119 3.93 -1.15 -9.87
N ILE A 120 3.43 -0.18 -9.11
CA ILE A 120 2.69 -0.40 -7.85
C ILE A 120 1.22 0.01 -7.99
N SER A 121 0.33 -0.75 -7.39
CA SER A 121 -1.09 -0.38 -7.24
C SER A 121 -1.49 -0.37 -5.77
N ILE A 122 -2.04 0.73 -5.27
CA ILE A 122 -2.68 0.84 -3.96
C ILE A 122 -4.19 0.75 -4.16
N ASN A 123 -4.81 -0.27 -3.56
CA ASN A 123 -6.22 -0.57 -3.77
C ASN A 123 -6.99 -0.56 -2.46
N GLY A 124 -8.02 0.28 -2.38
CA GLY A 124 -9.00 0.31 -1.30
C GLY A 124 -8.50 0.87 0.03
N GLY A 125 -9.27 0.60 1.07
CA GLY A 125 -8.90 0.83 2.46
C GLY A 125 -9.03 2.26 2.95
N THR A 126 -8.74 2.44 4.25
CA THR A 126 -8.76 3.74 4.92
C THR A 126 -7.41 4.05 5.55
N LEU A 127 -6.93 5.28 5.37
CA LEU A 127 -5.84 5.86 6.15
C LEU A 127 -6.43 6.88 7.11
N ASP A 128 -6.33 6.64 8.42
CA ASP A 128 -6.68 7.61 9.44
C ASP A 128 -5.42 8.15 10.12
N ALA A 129 -5.03 9.36 9.75
CA ALA A 129 -3.79 9.97 10.25
C ALA A 129 -3.96 10.71 11.59
N ARG A 130 -5.16 10.69 12.19
CA ARG A 130 -5.45 11.23 13.54
C ARG A 130 -4.92 12.66 13.78
N GLY A 131 -5.04 13.54 12.79
CA GLY A 131 -4.49 14.89 12.80
C GLY A 131 -5.11 15.89 13.79
N ALA A 132 -6.20 15.56 14.48
CA ALA A 132 -6.93 16.49 15.35
C ALA A 132 -6.04 17.19 16.40
N SER A 133 -5.25 16.42 17.15
CA SER A 133 -4.35 16.95 18.18
C SER A 133 -3.17 17.73 17.59
N PHE A 134 -2.70 17.37 16.39
CA PHE A 134 -1.71 18.14 15.64
C PHE A 134 -2.24 19.54 15.28
N TRP A 135 -3.46 19.62 14.73
CA TRP A 135 -4.05 20.91 14.35
C TRP A 135 -4.33 21.80 15.57
N ALA A 136 -4.77 21.21 16.68
CA ALA A 136 -4.94 21.94 17.95
C ALA A 136 -3.61 22.55 18.42
N CYS A 137 -2.50 21.80 18.31
CA CYS A 137 -1.17 22.33 18.57
C CYS A 137 -0.87 23.53 17.66
N ARG A 138 -1.03 23.38 16.34
CA ARG A 138 -0.73 24.45 15.37
C ARG A 138 -1.54 25.73 15.62
N LYS A 139 -2.80 25.61 16.04
CA LYS A 139 -3.67 26.74 16.40
C LYS A 139 -3.27 27.42 17.71
N SER A 140 -2.66 26.68 18.65
CA SER A 140 -2.26 27.23 19.95
C SER A 140 -1.07 28.18 19.91
N GLY A 141 -0.39 28.32 18.75
CA GLY A 141 0.82 29.13 18.62
C GLY A 141 2.06 28.55 19.32
N LYS A 142 1.95 27.35 19.91
CA LYS A 142 3.07 26.64 20.54
C LYS A 142 4.04 26.07 19.50
N SER A 143 5.23 25.70 19.98
CA SER A 143 6.15 24.88 19.19
C SER A 143 5.52 23.50 18.94
N CYS A 144 5.26 23.20 17.68
CA CYS A 144 4.67 21.96 17.21
C CYS A 144 5.60 21.34 16.16
N PRO A 145 5.61 20.01 16.02
CA PRO A 145 6.32 19.37 14.93
C PRO A 145 5.84 19.89 13.55
N GLY A 146 6.65 19.69 12.52
CA GLY A 146 6.30 19.99 11.13
C GLY A 146 5.12 19.15 10.61
N GLY A 147 4.89 17.99 11.21
CA GLY A 147 3.82 17.07 10.85
C GLY A 147 4.17 16.18 9.66
N ALA A 148 3.23 15.31 9.30
CA ALA A 148 3.42 14.31 8.27
C ALA A 148 2.33 14.34 7.19
N ARG A 149 2.75 14.16 5.93
CA ARG A 149 1.86 13.86 4.80
C ARG A 149 1.41 12.40 4.89
N SER A 150 0.14 12.11 4.66
CA SER A 150 -0.41 10.77 4.94
C SER A 150 0.18 9.69 4.03
N MET A 151 0.16 9.90 2.71
CA MET A 151 0.79 9.00 1.75
C MET A 151 1.61 9.81 0.75
N THR A 152 2.86 9.41 0.52
CA THR A 152 3.79 10.07 -0.41
C THR A 152 4.38 9.05 -1.36
N PHE A 153 4.46 9.42 -2.64
CA PHE A 153 5.26 8.73 -3.65
C PHE A 153 6.39 9.65 -4.10
N ASN A 154 7.63 9.17 -4.01
CA ASN A 154 8.82 9.87 -4.47
C ASN A 154 9.56 9.00 -5.50
N TRP A 155 9.92 9.57 -6.65
CA TRP A 155 10.69 8.87 -7.70
C TRP A 155 10.09 7.52 -8.11
N ALA A 156 8.76 7.47 -8.20
CA ALA A 156 8.00 6.25 -8.52
C ALA A 156 7.41 6.32 -9.93
N ASN A 157 7.30 5.18 -10.61
CA ASN A 157 6.73 5.12 -11.96
C ASN A 157 5.63 4.06 -12.06
N ASP A 158 4.65 4.27 -12.94
CA ASP A 158 3.52 3.36 -13.15
C ASP A 158 2.73 3.07 -11.86
N VAL A 159 2.28 4.15 -11.21
CA VAL A 159 1.57 4.11 -9.93
C VAL A 159 0.07 4.18 -10.18
N VAL A 160 -0.69 3.29 -9.54
CA VAL A 160 -2.16 3.39 -9.51
C VAL A 160 -2.61 3.50 -8.05
N VAL A 161 -3.41 4.52 -7.73
CA VAL A 161 -4.10 4.65 -6.45
C VAL A 161 -5.61 4.63 -6.73
N SER A 162 -6.30 3.61 -6.23
CA SER A 162 -7.69 3.35 -6.57
C SER A 162 -8.53 3.02 -5.34
N GLY A 163 -9.62 3.77 -5.12
CA GLY A 163 -10.59 3.45 -4.04
C GLY A 163 -10.11 3.76 -2.62
N LEU A 164 -8.97 4.44 -2.47
CA LEU A 164 -8.41 4.80 -1.16
C LEU A 164 -9.25 5.89 -0.49
N THR A 165 -9.56 5.72 0.79
CA THR A 165 -10.06 6.82 1.63
C THR A 165 -8.94 7.30 2.55
N SER A 166 -8.65 8.60 2.55
CA SER A 166 -7.70 9.20 3.47
C SER A 166 -8.41 10.25 4.31
N ILE A 167 -8.33 10.12 5.63
CA ILE A 167 -8.97 11.01 6.59
C ILE A 167 -7.94 11.58 7.57
N ASN A 168 -8.23 12.79 8.05
CA ASN A 168 -7.53 13.44 9.15
C ASN A 168 -6.01 13.58 8.96
N SER A 169 -5.54 13.93 7.75
CA SER A 169 -4.11 14.16 7.50
C SER A 169 -3.56 15.30 8.35
N GLN A 170 -2.37 15.14 8.95
CA GLN A 170 -1.74 16.24 9.67
C GLN A 170 -1.47 17.43 8.74
N VAL A 171 -0.97 17.15 7.53
CA VAL A 171 -0.57 18.18 6.55
C VAL A 171 -1.33 18.02 5.22
N THR A 172 -1.02 16.98 4.45
CA THR A 172 -1.60 16.70 3.12
C THR A 172 -1.84 15.21 2.96
N HIS A 173 -2.97 14.84 2.36
CA HIS A 173 -3.38 13.44 2.25
C HIS A 173 -2.52 12.61 1.28
N LEU A 174 -2.30 13.09 0.07
CA LEU A 174 -1.57 12.37 -0.97
C LEU A 174 -0.58 13.32 -1.65
N VAL A 175 0.68 12.90 -1.76
CA VAL A 175 1.73 13.63 -2.46
C VAL A 175 2.39 12.74 -3.50
N ILE A 176 2.50 13.25 -4.73
CA ILE A 176 3.13 12.60 -5.87
C ILE A 176 4.28 13.51 -6.30
N ASN A 177 5.52 13.08 -6.11
CA ASN A 177 6.70 13.91 -6.32
C ASN A 177 7.71 13.19 -7.22
N SER A 178 8.13 13.85 -8.29
CA SER A 178 9.06 13.30 -9.29
C SER A 178 8.65 11.91 -9.79
N CYS A 179 7.35 11.70 -10.04
CA CYS A 179 6.80 10.42 -10.49
C CYS A 179 6.32 10.52 -11.94
N ASN A 180 6.35 9.41 -12.69
CA ASN A 180 5.81 9.34 -14.04
C ASN A 180 4.68 8.31 -14.13
N ASN A 181 3.69 8.56 -14.99
CA ASN A 181 2.54 7.68 -15.22
C ASN A 181 1.81 7.30 -13.92
N VAL A 182 1.17 8.29 -13.29
CA VAL A 182 0.40 8.11 -12.05
C VAL A 182 -1.08 8.27 -12.31
N VAL A 183 -1.87 7.27 -11.94
CA VAL A 183 -3.33 7.28 -12.03
C VAL A 183 -3.91 7.29 -10.62
N VAL A 184 -4.69 8.34 -10.31
CA VAL A 184 -5.47 8.44 -9.08
C VAL A 184 -6.94 8.42 -9.46
N ARG A 185 -7.73 7.51 -8.87
CA ARG A 185 -9.16 7.39 -9.17
C ARG A 185 -9.98 6.88 -8.00
N LYS A 186 -11.21 7.34 -7.89
CA LYS A 186 -12.15 6.93 -6.83
C LYS A 186 -11.55 7.13 -5.43
N VAL A 187 -10.67 8.12 -5.27
CA VAL A 187 -10.04 8.44 -3.99
C VAL A 187 -10.91 9.43 -3.24
N LYS A 188 -11.06 9.23 -1.93
CA LYS A 188 -11.80 10.14 -1.05
C LYS A 188 -10.84 10.78 -0.06
N LEU A 189 -10.64 12.08 -0.15
CA LEU A 189 -9.84 12.86 0.80
C LEU A 189 -10.78 13.64 1.73
N VAL A 190 -10.62 13.48 3.05
CA VAL A 190 -11.51 14.09 4.05
C VAL A 190 -10.68 14.75 5.16
N ALA A 191 -10.78 16.07 5.25
CA ALA A 191 -10.32 16.84 6.39
C ALA A 191 -11.51 17.58 7.04
N PRO A 192 -11.59 17.65 8.37
CA PRO A 192 -12.59 18.47 9.04
C PRO A 192 -12.25 19.96 8.87
N ASP A 193 -13.27 20.80 9.03
CA ASP A 193 -13.17 22.28 8.91
C ASP A 193 -12.12 22.89 9.85
N GLN A 194 -11.78 22.16 10.92
CA GLN A 194 -10.78 22.57 11.89
C GLN A 194 -9.33 22.41 11.42
N SER A 195 -9.07 21.85 10.23
CA SER A 195 -7.71 21.67 9.72
C SER A 195 -7.08 23.02 9.27
N PRO A 196 -5.77 23.29 9.53
CA PRO A 196 -5.12 24.59 9.33
C PRO A 196 -5.10 25.10 7.89
N ASN A 197 -5.36 24.23 6.90
CA ASN A 197 -5.35 24.58 5.49
C ASN A 197 -6.72 25.06 4.97
N THR A 198 -7.62 25.51 5.86
CA THR A 198 -8.95 26.00 5.49
C THR A 198 -9.15 27.45 5.95
N MET A 199 -8.43 28.40 5.32
CA MET A 199 -8.95 29.76 5.24
C MET A 199 -10.06 29.76 4.18
N ALA A 200 -11.30 29.91 4.66
CA ALA A 200 -12.57 30.07 3.94
C ALA A 200 -13.05 28.90 3.06
N SER A 201 -14.28 28.45 3.38
CA SER A 201 -15.20 27.61 2.58
C SER A 201 -15.10 26.09 2.73
N THR A 202 -16.16 25.54 3.36
CA THR A 202 -16.76 24.19 3.22
C THR A 202 -15.83 22.98 3.13
N SER A 203 -15.99 22.03 4.08
CA SER A 203 -15.57 20.63 4.01
C SER A 203 -15.36 20.11 2.58
N LYS A 204 -14.12 20.22 2.06
CA LYS A 204 -13.78 19.75 0.72
C LYS A 204 -13.60 18.24 0.77
N ARG A 205 -14.69 17.52 0.51
CA ARG A 205 -14.63 16.15 0.03
C ARG A 205 -14.07 16.19 -1.39
N LEU A 206 -12.75 16.13 -1.54
CA LEU A 206 -12.15 15.98 -2.87
C LEU A 206 -12.29 14.52 -3.27
N LEU A 207 -13.17 14.26 -4.25
CA LEU A 207 -13.23 13.01 -4.99
C LEU A 207 -12.40 13.20 -6.24
N VAL A 208 -11.30 12.44 -6.37
CA VAL A 208 -10.47 12.38 -7.58
C VAL A 208 -10.61 10.98 -8.18
#